data_AF-A0A0R2X3U7-F1
#
_entry.id   AF-A0A0R2X3U7-F1
#
_cell.length_a   1.000
_cell.length_b   1.000
_cell.length_c   1.000
_cell.angle_alpha   90.00
_cell.angle_beta   90.00
_cell.angle_gamma   90.00
#
_symmetry.space_group_name_H-M   'P 1'
#
loop_
_entity.id
_entity.type
_entity.pdbx_description
1 polymer ?
#
loop_
_entity_poly.entity_id
_entity_poly.type
_entity_poly.pdbx_seq_one_letter_code
_entity_poly.pdbx_strand_id
1 'polypeptide(L)'
;MPHKMNTRSCERINGLAVILKGYATMLGEISGGQWSEGDVSDSVVRRVAIADAFYCIDGLLETSLTVLDEFGIYPAMIEKEIKTHLPLLASTKILLAAVKKGMGREDAHEIIKSASLALASAMRQAQDVDFIELLTKDGKLPLSRSEIEALISQPLSFAGNAVLQCQALLAKISPLLSRQPEAASYKAGPIR
;
A
#
# COMPACT_ATOMS: atom_id res chain seq x y z
N MET A 1 14.56 15.13 -16.20
CA MET A 1 15.50 14.00 -16.33
C MET A 1 14.72 12.77 -16.75
N PRO A 2 15.17 11.99 -17.74
CA PRO A 2 14.39 10.91 -18.35
C PRO A 2 14.09 9.73 -17.40
N HIS A 3 14.96 9.46 -16.42
CA HIS A 3 14.78 8.40 -15.42
C HIS A 3 13.96 8.83 -14.19
N LYS A 4 13.73 10.14 -14.02
CA LYS A 4 13.06 10.69 -12.83
C LYS A 4 11.58 10.85 -13.11
N MET A 5 10.81 9.86 -12.66
CA MET A 5 9.36 9.95 -12.62
C MET A 5 8.95 10.67 -11.34
N ASN A 6 8.20 11.76 -11.46
CA ASN A 6 7.70 12.51 -10.31
C ASN A 6 6.23 12.17 -10.06
N THR A 7 5.83 12.23 -8.79
CA THR A 7 4.45 12.00 -8.34
C THR A 7 3.68 13.30 -8.15
N ARG A 8 3.88 14.27 -9.06
CA ARG A 8 3.33 15.65 -8.93
C ARG A 8 1.81 15.69 -8.74
N SER A 9 1.08 14.82 -9.43
CA SER A 9 -0.38 14.74 -9.28
C SER A 9 -0.78 14.24 -7.89
N CYS A 10 -0.09 13.22 -7.35
CA CYS A 10 -0.31 12.76 -5.98
C CYS A 10 0.08 13.83 -4.94
N GLU A 11 1.18 14.56 -5.17
CA GLU A 11 1.58 15.71 -4.34
C GLU A 11 0.49 16.80 -4.34
N ARG A 12 -0.08 17.10 -5.50
CA ARG A 12 -1.20 18.04 -5.65
C ARG A 12 -2.45 17.57 -4.90
N ILE A 13 -2.83 16.29 -4.98
CA ILE A 13 -3.96 15.72 -4.22
C ILE A 13 -3.77 15.97 -2.72
N ASN A 14 -2.57 15.69 -2.20
CA ASN A 14 -2.25 15.93 -0.79
C ASN A 14 -2.32 17.44 -0.43
N GLY A 15 -1.82 18.31 -1.31
CA GLY A 15 -1.89 19.77 -1.13
C GLY A 15 -3.33 20.29 -1.09
N LEU A 16 -4.17 19.86 -2.04
CA LEU A 16 -5.60 20.20 -2.06
C LEU A 16 -6.32 19.68 -0.82
N ALA A 17 -6.00 18.47 -0.34
CA ALA A 17 -6.56 17.96 0.91
C ALA A 17 -6.22 18.85 2.14
N VAL A 18 -5.03 19.46 2.16
CA VAL A 18 -4.65 20.43 3.21
C VAL A 18 -5.46 21.72 3.08
N ILE A 19 -5.60 22.25 1.86
CA ILE A 19 -6.40 23.46 1.59
C ILE A 19 -7.86 23.24 1.98
N LEU A 20 -8.45 22.10 1.62
CA LEU A 20 -9.83 21.75 1.94
C LEU A 20 -10.08 21.72 3.46
N LYS A 21 -9.12 21.19 4.23
CA LYS A 21 -9.17 21.25 5.71
C LYS A 21 -9.14 22.68 6.24
N GLY A 22 -8.39 23.57 5.61
CA GLY A 22 -8.39 25.00 5.95
C GLY A 22 -9.77 25.63 5.81
N TYR A 23 -10.47 25.37 4.69
CA TYR A 23 -11.85 25.83 4.52
C TYR A 23 -12.82 25.18 5.52
N ALA A 24 -12.63 23.91 5.86
CA ALA A 24 -13.43 23.25 6.90
C ALA A 24 -13.23 23.92 8.28
N THR A 25 -12.00 24.31 8.63
CA THR A 25 -11.72 25.09 9.85
C THR A 25 -12.44 26.44 9.81
N MET A 26 -12.35 27.18 8.70
CA MET A 26 -13.04 28.47 8.55
C MET A 26 -14.56 28.34 8.80
N LEU A 27 -15.19 27.31 8.22
CA LEU A 27 -16.61 27.05 8.40
C LEU A 27 -16.94 26.55 9.82
N GLY A 28 -16.03 25.80 10.44
CA GLY A 28 -16.16 25.37 11.83
C GLY A 28 -16.17 26.53 12.82
N GLU A 29 -15.31 27.54 12.62
CA GLU A 29 -15.24 28.73 13.48
C GLU A 29 -16.52 29.58 13.46
N ILE A 30 -17.18 29.72 12.31
CA ILE A 30 -18.44 30.47 12.22
C ILE A 30 -19.66 29.66 12.68
N SER A 31 -19.55 28.33 12.73
CA SER A 31 -20.63 27.45 13.18
C SER A 31 -20.87 27.59 14.68
N GLY A 32 -22.03 28.12 15.07
CA GLY A 32 -22.33 28.45 16.46
C GLY A 32 -21.86 29.83 16.91
N GLY A 33 -21.25 30.60 16.00
CA GLY A 33 -20.84 31.99 16.24
C GLY A 33 -21.93 33.03 15.98
N GLN A 34 -23.10 32.64 15.47
CA GLN A 34 -24.18 33.55 15.12
C GLN A 34 -24.85 34.17 16.36
N TRP A 35 -24.99 35.49 16.39
CA TRP A 35 -25.69 36.19 17.46
C TRP A 35 -27.15 36.50 17.06
N SER A 36 -28.10 36.13 17.93
CA SER A 36 -29.54 36.35 17.73
C SER A 36 -30.03 35.85 16.35
N GLU A 37 -30.79 36.65 15.61
CA GLU A 37 -31.32 36.30 14.28
C GLU A 37 -30.27 36.32 13.15
N GLY A 38 -29.09 36.90 13.39
CA GLY A 38 -27.97 36.92 12.45
C GLY A 38 -27.34 38.31 12.21
N ASP A 39 -26.14 38.29 11.64
CA ASP A 39 -25.38 39.47 11.22
C ASP A 39 -24.59 39.17 9.93
N VAL A 40 -23.63 40.03 9.56
CA VAL A 40 -22.84 39.92 8.31
C VAL A 40 -21.42 39.40 8.51
N SER A 41 -21.03 39.05 9.74
CA SER A 41 -19.67 38.60 10.08
C SER A 41 -19.30 37.28 9.40
N ASP A 42 -20.26 36.38 9.21
CA ASP A 42 -20.11 35.10 8.52
C ASP A 42 -19.96 35.26 6.99
N SER A 43 -20.44 36.39 6.43
CA SER A 43 -20.58 36.58 4.99
C SER A 43 -19.24 36.53 4.26
N VAL A 44 -18.20 37.19 4.80
CA VAL A 44 -16.87 37.18 4.19
C VAL A 44 -16.25 35.78 4.22
N VAL A 45 -16.43 35.05 5.32
CA VAL A 45 -15.91 33.69 5.49
C VAL A 45 -16.59 32.75 4.50
N ARG A 46 -17.92 32.79 4.40
CA ARG A 46 -18.70 31.92 3.51
C ARG A 46 -18.41 32.19 2.03
N ARG A 47 -18.20 33.46 1.65
CA ARG A 47 -17.86 33.85 0.27
C ARG A 47 -16.55 33.24 -0.21
N VAL A 48 -15.57 33.09 0.68
CA VAL A 48 -14.30 32.43 0.37
C VAL A 48 -14.45 30.92 0.53
N ALA A 49 -14.82 30.47 1.73
CA ALA A 49 -14.68 29.07 2.11
C ALA A 49 -15.61 28.12 1.35
N ILE A 50 -16.86 28.51 1.04
CA ILE A 50 -17.81 27.59 0.41
C ILE A 50 -17.43 27.32 -1.04
N ALA A 51 -17.28 28.37 -1.85
CA ALA A 51 -16.97 28.23 -3.26
C ALA A 51 -15.60 27.56 -3.47
N ASP A 52 -14.58 28.02 -2.74
CA ASP A 52 -13.25 27.47 -2.88
C ASP A 52 -13.14 26.03 -2.35
N ALA A 53 -13.91 25.64 -1.32
CA ALA A 53 -13.97 24.24 -0.90
C ALA A 53 -14.50 23.34 -2.00
N PHE A 54 -15.54 23.76 -2.72
CA PHE A 54 -16.06 23.01 -3.88
C PHE A 54 -15.05 22.93 -5.02
N TYR A 55 -14.37 24.03 -5.38
CA TYR A 55 -13.31 23.98 -6.39
C TYR A 55 -12.12 23.10 -5.96
N CYS A 56 -11.80 23.11 -4.66
CA CYS A 56 -10.69 22.33 -4.12
C CYS A 56 -10.98 20.83 -4.17
N ILE A 57 -12.17 20.40 -3.74
CA ILE A 57 -12.54 18.98 -3.79
C ILE A 57 -12.75 18.50 -5.23
N ASP A 58 -13.34 19.32 -6.10
CA ASP A 58 -13.51 19.02 -7.52
C ASP A 58 -12.16 18.81 -8.20
N GLY A 59 -11.24 19.78 -8.07
CA GLY A 59 -9.88 19.65 -8.61
C GLY A 59 -9.08 18.49 -8.01
N LEU A 60 -9.36 18.12 -6.75
CA LEU A 60 -8.76 16.95 -6.10
C LEU A 60 -9.26 15.67 -6.74
N LEU A 61 -10.57 15.54 -6.98
CA LEU A 61 -11.18 14.39 -7.64
C LEU A 61 -10.73 14.26 -9.10
N GLU A 62 -10.69 15.35 -9.86
CA GLU A 62 -10.14 15.40 -11.21
C GLU A 62 -8.69 14.89 -11.27
N THR A 63 -7.87 15.38 -10.35
CA THR A 63 -6.47 14.95 -10.24
C THR A 63 -6.37 13.48 -9.87
N SER A 64 -7.24 13.00 -8.97
CA SER A 64 -7.27 11.61 -8.52
C SER A 64 -7.68 10.66 -9.64
N LEU A 65 -8.71 11.01 -10.41
CA LEU A 65 -9.15 10.25 -11.57
C LEU A 65 -8.05 10.16 -12.64
N THR A 66 -7.34 11.26 -12.90
CA THR A 66 -6.19 11.26 -13.81
C THR A 66 -5.09 10.32 -13.32
N VAL A 67 -4.78 10.33 -12.01
CA VAL A 67 -3.78 9.41 -11.42
C VAL A 67 -4.22 7.97 -11.60
N LEU A 68 -5.49 7.64 -11.36
CA LEU A 68 -6.01 6.28 -11.50
C LEU A 68 -6.02 5.79 -12.95
N ASP A 69 -6.32 6.67 -13.91
CA ASP A 69 -6.33 6.34 -15.35
C ASP A 69 -4.91 6.17 -15.92
N GLU A 70 -3.95 6.98 -15.45
CA GLU A 70 -2.54 6.93 -15.87
C GLU A 70 -1.67 5.99 -14.98
N PHE A 71 -2.24 5.30 -13.99
CA PHE A 71 -1.47 4.50 -13.02
C PHE A 71 -0.78 3.30 -13.67
N GLY A 72 0.55 3.29 -13.62
CA GLY A 72 1.39 2.18 -14.09
C GLY A 72 1.92 1.32 -12.94
N ILE A 73 1.97 0.00 -13.16
CA ILE A 73 2.67 -0.95 -12.28
C ILE A 73 3.95 -1.46 -12.96
N TYR A 74 4.94 -1.84 -12.14
CA TYR A 74 6.20 -2.43 -12.59
C TYR A 74 6.35 -3.85 -12.02
N PRO A 75 5.74 -4.88 -12.66
CA PRO A 75 5.72 -6.24 -12.13
C PRO A 75 7.12 -6.80 -11.84
N ALA A 76 8.10 -6.51 -12.70
CA ALA A 76 9.48 -6.97 -12.51
C ALA A 76 10.13 -6.40 -11.23
N MET A 77 9.83 -5.16 -10.87
CA MET A 77 10.34 -4.55 -9.64
C MET A 77 9.64 -5.15 -8.40
N ILE A 78 8.32 -5.35 -8.49
CA ILE A 78 7.54 -6.03 -7.44
C ILE A 78 8.07 -7.45 -7.21
N GLU A 79 8.30 -8.21 -8.29
CA GLU A 79 8.84 -9.57 -8.21
C GLU A 79 10.25 -9.58 -7.61
N LYS A 80 11.10 -8.62 -7.98
CA LYS A 80 12.44 -8.46 -7.38
C LYS A 80 12.36 -8.20 -5.88
N GLU A 81 11.47 -7.33 -5.44
CA GLU A 81 11.27 -7.02 -4.02
C GLU A 81 10.76 -8.27 -3.26
N ILE A 82 9.78 -8.98 -3.83
CA ILE A 82 9.27 -10.24 -3.28
C ILE A 82 10.42 -11.27 -3.17
N LYS A 83 11.21 -11.49 -4.22
CA LYS A 83 12.35 -12.44 -4.16
C LYS A 83 13.37 -12.08 -3.09
N THR A 84 13.63 -10.78 -2.90
CA THR A 84 14.56 -10.28 -1.89
C THR A 84 14.07 -10.56 -0.46
N HIS A 85 12.79 -10.33 -0.18
CA HIS A 85 12.29 -10.30 1.20
C HIS A 85 11.48 -11.54 1.62
N LEU A 86 10.85 -12.23 0.67
CA LEU A 86 10.00 -13.40 0.95
C LEU A 86 10.73 -14.52 1.70
N PRO A 87 12.02 -14.84 1.44
CA PRO A 87 12.72 -15.89 2.17
C PRO A 87 12.75 -15.63 3.69
N LEU A 88 12.95 -14.38 4.11
CA LEU A 88 12.91 -13.98 5.54
C LEU A 88 11.50 -14.10 6.12
N LEU A 89 10.49 -13.66 5.38
CA LEU A 89 9.08 -13.75 5.79
C LEU A 89 8.61 -15.21 5.87
N ALA A 90 9.22 -16.11 5.11
CA ALA A 90 8.93 -17.53 5.10
C ALA A 90 9.58 -18.32 6.26
N SER A 91 10.41 -17.68 7.09
CA SER A 91 11.09 -18.30 8.25
C SER A 91 10.18 -19.15 9.12
N THR A 92 8.96 -18.68 9.42
CA THR A 92 7.99 -19.44 10.24
C THR A 92 7.45 -20.67 9.48
N LYS A 93 7.21 -20.56 8.17
CA LYS A 93 6.75 -21.67 7.33
C LYS A 93 7.83 -22.76 7.21
N ILE A 94 9.09 -22.34 7.08
CA ILE A 94 10.27 -23.22 7.07
C ILE A 94 10.45 -23.89 8.43
N LEU A 95 10.34 -23.14 9.54
CA LEU A 95 10.39 -23.69 10.89
C LEU A 95 9.34 -24.77 11.11
N LEU A 96 8.09 -24.52 10.72
CA LEU A 96 7.01 -25.50 10.85
C LEU A 96 7.25 -26.73 9.99
N ALA A 97 7.84 -26.58 8.80
CA ALA A 97 8.21 -27.72 7.96
C ALA A 97 9.33 -28.57 8.57
N ALA A 98 10.34 -27.94 9.19
CA ALA A 98 11.40 -28.63 9.92
C ALA A 98 10.86 -29.40 11.14
N VAL A 99 9.96 -28.78 11.91
CA VAL A 99 9.29 -29.43 13.05
C VAL A 99 8.45 -30.62 12.60
N LYS A 100 7.73 -30.51 11.48
CA LYS A 100 6.97 -31.63 10.90
C LYS A 100 7.85 -32.82 10.49
N LYS A 101 9.14 -32.59 10.26
CA LYS A 101 10.14 -33.64 10.00
C LYS A 101 10.87 -34.14 11.26
N GLY A 102 10.40 -33.75 12.45
CA GLY A 102 10.90 -34.25 13.72
C GLY A 102 12.02 -33.42 14.35
N MET A 103 12.37 -32.24 13.80
CA MET A 103 13.32 -31.35 14.46
C MET A 103 12.71 -30.66 15.67
N GLY A 104 13.50 -30.47 16.74
CA GLY A 104 13.13 -29.63 17.87
C GLY A 104 12.84 -28.19 17.42
N ARG A 105 11.76 -27.60 17.93
CA ARG A 105 11.33 -26.24 17.54
C ARG A 105 12.41 -25.19 17.82
N GLU A 106 13.04 -25.25 18.99
CA GLU A 106 14.09 -24.31 19.39
C GLU A 106 15.36 -24.49 18.54
N ASP A 107 15.73 -25.73 18.22
CA ASP A 107 16.88 -26.02 17.35
C ASP A 107 16.65 -25.47 15.93
N ALA A 108 15.46 -25.70 15.37
CA ALA A 108 15.08 -25.16 14.08
C ALA A 108 15.07 -23.62 14.10
N HIS A 109 14.57 -23.02 15.19
CA HIS A 109 14.53 -21.58 15.37
C HIS A 109 15.94 -20.96 15.38
N GLU A 110 16.88 -21.50 16.15
CA GLU A 110 18.24 -20.95 16.23
C GLU A 110 19.01 -21.07 14.90
N ILE A 111 18.80 -22.13 14.12
CA ILE A 111 19.36 -22.26 12.77
C ILE A 111 18.79 -21.17 11.85
N ILE A 112 17.47 -21.02 11.81
CA ILE A 112 16.78 -20.06 10.94
C ILE A 112 17.13 -18.62 11.34
N LYS A 113 17.22 -18.34 12.64
CA LYS A 113 17.63 -17.04 13.18
C LYS A 113 19.06 -16.71 12.78
N SER A 114 20.00 -17.65 12.90
CA SER A 114 21.40 -17.46 12.50
C SER A 114 21.52 -17.15 11.00
N ALA A 115 20.82 -17.91 10.15
CA ALA A 115 20.75 -17.65 8.71
C ALA A 115 20.11 -16.28 8.41
N SER A 116 19.06 -15.89 9.14
CA SER A 116 18.35 -14.62 8.95
C SER A 116 19.21 -13.42 9.30
N LEU A 117 19.98 -13.51 10.40
CA LEU A 117 20.94 -12.48 10.80
C LEU A 117 22.09 -12.35 9.79
N ALA A 118 22.60 -13.47 9.28
CA ALA A 118 23.62 -13.47 8.23
C ALA A 118 23.12 -12.81 6.94
N LEU A 119 21.91 -13.16 6.46
CA LEU A 119 21.31 -12.53 5.29
C LEU A 119 21.08 -11.02 5.52
N ALA A 120 20.50 -10.64 6.66
CA ALA A 120 20.25 -9.23 6.97
C ALA A 120 21.56 -8.41 7.04
N SER A 121 22.64 -9.00 7.54
CA SER A 121 23.97 -8.38 7.52
C SER A 121 24.51 -8.21 6.09
N ALA A 122 24.41 -9.26 5.26
CA ALA A 122 24.81 -9.23 3.85
C ALA A 122 24.06 -8.15 3.05
N MET A 123 22.74 -8.06 3.24
CA MET A 123 21.91 -7.03 2.60
C MET A 123 22.36 -5.60 2.95
N ARG A 124 22.75 -5.34 4.20
CA ARG A 124 23.29 -4.02 4.62
C ARG A 124 24.64 -3.71 3.99
N GLN A 125 25.38 -4.74 3.60
CA GLN A 125 26.66 -4.62 2.90
C GLN A 125 26.53 -4.71 1.37
N ALA A 126 25.29 -4.70 0.84
CA ALA A 126 24.99 -4.89 -0.58
C ALA A 126 25.60 -6.18 -1.18
N GLN A 127 25.73 -7.22 -0.36
CA GLN A 127 26.17 -8.54 -0.78
C GLN A 127 24.97 -9.39 -1.17
N ASP A 128 25.09 -10.09 -2.29
CA ASP A 128 24.09 -11.06 -2.73
C ASP A 128 24.38 -12.41 -2.06
N VAL A 129 23.48 -12.86 -1.20
CA VAL A 129 23.62 -14.09 -0.43
C VAL A 129 22.33 -14.88 -0.51
N ASP A 130 22.45 -16.16 -0.83
CA ASP A 130 21.32 -17.07 -0.92
C ASP A 130 20.90 -17.55 0.47
N PHE A 131 19.71 -17.14 0.90
CA PHE A 131 19.14 -17.57 2.19
C PHE A 131 18.97 -19.09 2.30
N ILE A 132 18.63 -19.76 1.20
CA ILE A 132 18.40 -21.21 1.20
C ILE A 132 19.72 -21.94 1.36
N GLU A 133 20.80 -21.41 0.77
CA GLU A 133 22.15 -21.92 1.00
C GLU A 133 22.55 -21.75 2.47
N LEU A 134 22.33 -20.58 3.08
CA LEU A 134 22.60 -20.35 4.50
C LEU A 134 21.86 -21.34 5.42
N LEU A 135 20.62 -21.70 5.08
CA LEU A 135 19.82 -22.66 5.83
C LEU A 135 20.29 -24.12 5.67
N THR A 136 20.86 -24.47 4.52
CA THR A 136 21.17 -25.87 4.16
C THR A 136 22.66 -26.22 4.29
N LYS A 137 23.55 -25.21 4.37
CA LYS A 137 25.01 -25.36 4.39
C LYS A 137 25.53 -26.40 5.38
N ASP A 138 25.01 -26.39 6.62
CA ASP A 138 25.51 -27.27 7.69
C ASP A 138 24.79 -28.63 7.73
N GLY A 139 23.79 -28.86 6.87
CA GLY A 139 22.99 -30.10 6.84
C GLY A 139 22.15 -30.36 8.10
N LYS A 140 22.12 -29.41 9.06
CA LYS A 140 21.39 -29.56 10.33
C LYS A 140 19.87 -29.41 10.17
N LEU A 141 19.44 -28.58 9.23
CA LEU A 141 18.02 -28.41 8.93
C LEU A 141 17.56 -29.62 8.08
N PRO A 142 16.51 -30.37 8.47
CA PRO A 142 16.07 -31.56 7.77
C PRO A 142 15.27 -31.24 6.48
N LEU A 143 15.58 -30.13 5.82
CA LEU A 143 14.91 -29.67 4.60
C LEU A 143 15.94 -29.55 3.49
N SER A 144 15.65 -30.15 2.35
CA SER A 144 16.43 -29.94 1.14
C SER A 144 16.14 -28.56 0.55
N ARG A 145 17.05 -28.08 -0.31
CA ARG A 145 16.86 -26.84 -1.08
C ARG A 145 15.52 -26.82 -1.83
N SER A 146 15.21 -27.91 -2.56
CA SER A 146 13.97 -28.05 -3.33
C SER A 146 12.73 -27.94 -2.44
N GLU A 147 12.76 -28.51 -1.23
CA GLU A 147 11.64 -28.39 -0.29
C GLU A 147 11.46 -26.95 0.21
N ILE A 148 12.54 -26.23 0.49
CA ILE A 148 12.47 -24.83 0.92
C ILE A 148 11.97 -23.95 -0.23
N GLU A 149 12.48 -24.16 -1.46
CA GLU A 149 12.01 -23.48 -2.67
C GLU A 149 10.51 -23.72 -2.90
N ALA A 150 10.04 -24.96 -2.72
CA ALA A 150 8.63 -25.29 -2.83
C ALA A 150 7.78 -24.53 -1.80
N LEU A 151 8.25 -24.34 -0.55
CA LEU A 151 7.53 -23.59 0.48
C LEU A 151 7.35 -22.10 0.12
N ILE A 152 8.26 -21.52 -0.66
CA ILE A 152 8.24 -20.10 -1.07
C ILE A 152 7.77 -19.87 -2.51
N SER A 153 7.57 -20.94 -3.29
CA SER A 153 7.20 -20.91 -4.71
C SER A 153 5.89 -20.17 -5.03
N GLN A 154 5.02 -19.98 -4.03
CA GLN A 154 3.73 -19.30 -4.17
C GLN A 154 3.65 -18.07 -3.28
N PRO A 155 4.19 -16.91 -3.70
CA PRO A 155 4.16 -15.66 -2.93
C PRO A 155 2.74 -15.25 -2.49
N LEU A 156 1.73 -15.47 -3.33
CA LEU A 156 0.34 -15.16 -2.99
C LEU A 156 -0.20 -15.96 -1.79
N SER A 157 0.38 -17.13 -1.47
CA SER A 157 0.01 -17.87 -0.26
C SER A 157 0.36 -17.12 1.04
N PHE A 158 1.26 -16.13 0.97
CA PHE A 158 1.64 -15.27 2.08
C PHE A 158 0.76 -14.01 2.19
N ALA A 159 -0.11 -13.75 1.20
CA ALA A 159 -1.01 -12.59 1.19
C ALA A 159 -2.31 -12.83 1.98
N GLY A 160 -2.44 -13.99 2.65
CA GLY A 160 -3.63 -14.32 3.44
C GLY A 160 -4.91 -14.25 2.60
N ASN A 161 -5.89 -13.48 3.07
CA ASN A 161 -7.20 -13.33 2.42
C ASN A 161 -7.27 -12.14 1.45
N ALA A 162 -6.14 -11.52 1.07
CA ALA A 162 -6.14 -10.30 0.26
C ALA A 162 -6.98 -10.42 -1.02
N VAL A 163 -6.85 -11.52 -1.76
CA VAL A 163 -7.63 -11.76 -2.98
C VAL A 163 -9.14 -11.80 -2.71
N LEU A 164 -9.55 -12.52 -1.65
CA LEU A 164 -10.95 -12.62 -1.25
C LEU A 164 -11.50 -11.27 -0.77
N GLN A 165 -10.69 -10.49 -0.05
CA GLN A 165 -11.06 -9.15 0.41
C GLN A 165 -11.25 -8.19 -0.76
N CYS A 166 -10.36 -8.21 -1.77
CA CYS A 166 -10.51 -7.44 -2.99
C CYS A 166 -11.79 -7.81 -3.75
N GLN A 167 -12.06 -9.12 -3.91
CA GLN A 167 -13.28 -9.60 -4.55
C GLN A 167 -14.55 -9.16 -3.79
N ALA A 168 -14.53 -9.25 -2.46
CA ALA A 168 -15.65 -8.81 -1.62
C ALA A 168 -15.89 -7.30 -1.74
N LEU A 169 -14.83 -6.48 -1.86
CA LEU A 169 -14.97 -5.04 -2.10
C LEU A 169 -15.55 -4.76 -3.49
N LEU A 170 -15.07 -5.43 -4.54
CA LEU A 170 -15.59 -5.29 -5.90
C LEU A 170 -17.08 -5.68 -5.99
N ALA A 171 -17.49 -6.71 -5.25
CA ALA A 171 -18.89 -7.11 -5.16
C ALA A 171 -19.78 -6.05 -4.50
N LYS A 172 -19.23 -5.23 -3.58
CA LYS A 172 -19.94 -4.08 -2.97
C LYS A 172 -19.99 -2.86 -3.89
N ILE A 173 -18.94 -2.64 -4.68
CA ILE A 173 -18.85 -1.50 -5.60
C ILE A 173 -19.75 -1.72 -6.84
N SER A 174 -19.81 -2.94 -7.36
CA SER A 174 -20.53 -3.24 -8.61
C SER A 174 -22.00 -2.76 -8.63
N PRO A 175 -22.82 -2.98 -7.59
CA PRO A 175 -24.19 -2.46 -7.56
C PRO A 175 -24.28 -0.93 -7.56
N LEU A 176 -23.28 -0.22 -7.01
CA LEU A 176 -23.24 1.25 -7.02
C LEU A 176 -23.01 1.76 -8.43
N LEU A 177 -22.07 1.14 -9.17
CA LEU A 177 -21.80 1.48 -10.57
C LEU A 177 -23.03 1.23 -11.45
N SER A 178 -23.73 0.11 -11.26
CA SER A 178 -24.93 -0.21 -12.04
C SER A 178 -26.12 0.72 -11.76
N ARG A 179 -26.20 1.31 -10.56
CA ARG A 179 -27.27 2.26 -10.20
C ARG A 179 -27.09 3.64 -10.84
N GLN A 180 -25.86 4.02 -11.15
CA GLN A 180 -25.52 5.33 -11.72
C GLN A 180 -24.51 5.18 -12.87
N PRO A 181 -24.93 4.58 -14.00
CA PRO A 181 -24.02 4.24 -15.09
C PRO A 181 -23.39 5.48 -15.74
N GLU A 182 -24.13 6.58 -15.86
CA GLU A 182 -23.62 7.84 -16.42
C GLU A 182 -22.51 8.42 -15.54
N ALA A 183 -22.75 8.55 -14.22
CA ALA A 183 -21.75 9.05 -13.28
C ALA A 183 -20.52 8.13 -13.19
N ALA A 184 -20.71 6.81 -13.26
CA ALA A 184 -19.63 5.83 -13.26
C ALA A 184 -18.74 5.93 -14.52
N SER A 185 -19.28 6.45 -15.62
CA SER A 185 -18.55 6.63 -16.88
C SER A 185 -17.80 7.96 -16.99
N TYR A 186 -17.91 8.82 -15.97
CA TYR A 186 -17.24 10.12 -15.94
C TYR A 186 -15.72 9.96 -16.11
N LYS A 187 -15.15 10.84 -16.93
CA LYS A 187 -13.72 10.93 -17.19
C LYS A 187 -13.25 12.33 -16.82
N ALA A 188 -12.10 12.39 -16.14
CA ALA A 188 -11.48 13.66 -15.79
C ALA A 188 -11.21 14.50 -17.04
N GLY A 189 -11.42 15.80 -16.90
CA GLY A 189 -10.92 16.79 -17.83
C GLY A 189 -9.38 16.90 -17.78
N PRO A 190 -8.79 17.65 -18.73
CA PRO A 190 -7.35 17.86 -18.77
C PRO A 190 -6.88 18.69 -17.57
N ILE A 191 -5.95 18.15 -16.78
CA ILE A 191 -5.33 18.83 -15.63
C ILE A 191 -3.93 19.43 -15.95
N ARG A 192 -3.61 19.54 -17.24
CA ARG A 192 -2.32 20.02 -17.78
C ARG A 192 -2.54 21.13 -18.79
#